data_AF-A0A958P717-F1
#
_entry.id   AF-A0A958P717-F1
#
_cell.length_a   1.000
_cell.length_b   1.000
_cell.length_c   1.000
_cell.angle_alpha   90.00
_cell.angle_beta   90.00
_cell.angle_gamma   90.00
#
_symmetry.space_group_name_H-M   'P 1'
#
loop_
_entity.id
_entity.type
_entity.pdbx_description
1 polymer ?
#
loop_
_entity_poly.entity_id
_entity_poly.type
_entity_poly.pdbx_seq_one_letter_code
_entity_poly.pdbx_strand_id
1 'polypeptide(L)'
;MLSFKGILVLMVGSFCFSQKSNAQDQEFFNCATSMTPVCDSYGTPAELVGPFNFPYPPDQNLETPSPYYPNPPPGQTNGTVTYVWNCLFTSPAYPGTLNYYAGIIGSCSYNINSPTLFTLAMTVSKMSVYPAKTIDDNKVDVTVRVTSSNGANVSGKFIQFFSTPQEFSGGHDHSGGRPTGNFDYSGCTTGSDGTCSVTYFASEIGGIEKITATLAGNPPQQASKNINVQVPSLVDFEDLAGVLNGTLLRLTGQTSSHATGHFLNSDNSADVIGIAKDIYVRYQASVGFNDMSLLNGGLFDIGPPIGTFWRRPHGLHRVGKSVDIDHCAISVVTENTNQKGDCPVGYVKLSKIKIANACQKNNGYLINEGPIHCELF
;
A
#
# COMPACT_ATOMS: atom_id res chain seq x y z
N MET A 1 -27.25 -4.15 17.97
CA MET A 1 -27.84 -5.50 17.78
C MET A 1 -26.70 -6.47 17.53
N LEU A 2 -26.21 -7.12 18.59
CA LEU A 2 -25.25 -8.22 18.50
C LEU A 2 -26.06 -9.50 18.31
N SER A 3 -25.99 -10.09 17.12
CA SER A 3 -26.57 -11.40 16.86
C SER A 3 -25.63 -12.47 17.40
N PHE A 4 -25.91 -12.95 18.61
CA PHE A 4 -25.32 -14.17 19.13
C PHE A 4 -26.01 -15.36 18.46
N LYS A 5 -25.27 -16.09 17.61
CA LYS A 5 -25.69 -17.43 17.17
C LYS A 5 -25.45 -18.41 18.31
N GLY A 6 -26.43 -18.53 19.20
CA GLY A 6 -26.46 -19.59 20.21
C GLY A 6 -26.72 -20.94 19.54
N ILE A 7 -25.96 -21.96 19.94
CA ILE A 7 -26.25 -23.36 19.61
C ILE A 7 -27.47 -23.78 20.45
N LEU A 8 -28.57 -24.12 19.80
CA LEU A 8 -29.73 -24.74 20.44
C LEU A 8 -29.42 -26.22 20.68
N VAL A 9 -29.19 -26.60 21.94
CA VAL A 9 -29.04 -28.01 22.34
C VAL A 9 -30.43 -28.55 22.71
N LEU A 10 -30.99 -29.43 21.86
CA LEU A 10 -32.22 -30.15 22.17
C LEU A 10 -31.82 -31.50 22.82
N MET A 11 -32.00 -31.66 24.13
CA MET A 11 -31.86 -32.98 24.75
C MET A 11 -33.20 -33.71 24.70
N VAL A 12 -33.27 -34.80 23.93
CA VAL A 12 -34.40 -35.74 23.94
C VAL A 12 -33.99 -36.92 24.80
N GLY A 13 -34.68 -37.15 25.92
CA GLY A 13 -34.42 -38.29 26.80
C GLY A 13 -35.02 -39.59 26.24
N SER A 14 -34.24 -40.67 26.27
CA SER A 14 -34.70 -42.03 25.91
C SER A 14 -35.09 -42.83 27.17
N PHE A 15 -36.13 -43.66 27.07
CA PHE A 15 -36.52 -44.66 28.08
C PHE A 15 -36.15 -46.07 27.60
N CYS A 16 -35.60 -46.90 28.48
CA CYS A 16 -35.45 -48.35 28.25
C CYS A 16 -36.63 -49.10 28.88
N PHE A 17 -37.25 -50.02 28.14
CA PHE A 17 -38.20 -50.98 28.69
C PHE A 17 -37.63 -52.39 28.61
N SER A 18 -37.73 -53.13 29.72
CA SER A 18 -37.54 -54.58 29.75
C SER A 18 -38.89 -55.26 29.55
N GLN A 19 -38.99 -56.16 28.58
CA GLN A 19 -40.09 -57.11 28.48
C GLN A 19 -39.55 -58.52 28.75
N LYS A 20 -40.07 -59.18 29.78
CA LYS A 20 -39.87 -60.62 29.98
C LYS A 20 -40.99 -61.39 29.29
N SER A 21 -40.65 -62.25 28.33
CA SER A 21 -41.53 -63.31 27.85
C SER A 21 -41.12 -64.64 28.47
N ASN A 22 -42.07 -65.34 29.09
CA ASN A 22 -41.84 -66.66 29.65
C ASN A 22 -41.75 -67.72 28.55
N ALA A 23 -40.52 -68.16 28.24
CA ALA A 23 -40.10 -69.55 27.96
C ALA A 23 -38.87 -69.55 27.04
N GLN A 24 -37.75 -70.04 27.59
CA GLN A 24 -36.40 -70.14 27.02
C GLN A 24 -35.64 -68.81 26.86
N ASP A 25 -34.53 -68.73 27.60
CA ASP A 25 -33.78 -67.53 27.93
C ASP A 25 -33.10 -66.86 26.71
N GLN A 26 -33.72 -65.80 26.19
CA GLN A 26 -33.01 -64.71 25.51
C GLN A 26 -33.65 -63.37 25.90
N GLU A 27 -32.94 -62.56 26.69
CA GLU A 27 -33.28 -61.16 26.87
C GLU A 27 -32.84 -60.36 25.64
N PHE A 28 -33.80 -59.83 24.88
CA PHE A 28 -33.50 -58.86 23.83
C PHE A 28 -33.55 -57.45 24.41
N PHE A 29 -32.39 -56.78 24.47
CA PHE A 29 -32.30 -55.35 24.73
C PHE A 29 -32.46 -54.59 23.42
N ASN A 30 -33.66 -54.05 23.15
CA ASN A 30 -33.85 -53.07 22.08
C ASN A 30 -33.59 -51.67 22.64
N CYS A 31 -32.34 -51.20 22.50
CA CYS A 31 -32.01 -49.80 22.73
C CYS A 31 -32.36 -48.98 21.48
N ALA A 32 -33.43 -48.17 21.54
CA ALA A 32 -33.64 -47.12 20.55
C ALA A 32 -32.57 -46.04 20.75
N THR A 33 -31.52 -46.07 19.94
CA THR A 33 -30.44 -45.09 19.95
C THR A 33 -30.68 -44.03 18.88
N SER A 34 -31.49 -43.02 19.16
CA SER A 34 -31.41 -41.76 18.43
C SER A 34 -30.56 -40.77 19.23
N MET A 35 -29.25 -41.01 19.29
CA MET A 35 -28.32 -39.96 19.71
C MET A 35 -27.90 -39.19 18.46
N THR A 36 -28.34 -37.93 18.34
CA THR A 36 -27.77 -37.00 17.36
C THR A 36 -26.52 -36.40 18.00
N PRO A 37 -25.30 -36.71 17.52
CA PRO A 37 -24.11 -36.09 18.05
C PRO A 37 -24.15 -34.58 17.78
N VAL A 38 -23.85 -33.77 18.81
CA VAL A 38 -23.66 -32.33 18.66
C VAL A 38 -22.19 -32.11 18.33
N CYS A 39 -21.90 -31.64 17.11
CA CYS A 39 -20.54 -31.35 16.67
C CYS A 39 -20.22 -29.86 16.92
N ASP A 40 -18.96 -29.54 17.19
CA ASP A 40 -18.50 -28.15 17.28
C ASP A 40 -18.25 -27.54 15.89
N SER A 41 -17.82 -26.27 15.85
CA SER A 41 -17.54 -25.55 14.60
C SER A 41 -16.39 -26.12 13.77
N TYR A 42 -15.63 -27.06 14.31
CA TYR A 42 -14.51 -27.74 13.65
C TYR A 42 -14.86 -29.17 13.22
N GLY A 43 -16.12 -29.57 13.38
CA GLY A 43 -16.60 -30.91 13.03
C GLY A 43 -16.19 -31.98 14.02
N THR A 44 -15.66 -31.62 15.20
CA THR A 44 -15.37 -32.59 16.27
C THR A 44 -16.62 -32.83 17.11
N PRO A 45 -16.89 -34.07 17.57
CA PRO A 45 -17.99 -34.32 18.50
C PRO A 45 -17.71 -33.59 19.81
N ALA A 46 -18.66 -32.79 20.31
CA ALA A 46 -18.55 -32.25 21.67
C ALA A 46 -18.45 -33.42 22.67
N GLU A 47 -17.50 -33.38 23.60
CA GLU A 47 -17.41 -34.38 24.67
C GLU A 47 -18.76 -34.47 25.39
N LEU A 48 -19.44 -35.61 25.26
CA LEU A 48 -20.61 -35.95 26.06
C LEU A 48 -20.13 -36.35 27.46
N VAL A 49 -19.83 -35.35 28.29
CA VAL A 49 -19.58 -35.59 29.73
C VAL A 49 -20.93 -35.63 30.44
N GLY A 50 -21.50 -36.82 30.54
CA GLY A 50 -22.70 -37.08 31.34
C GLY A 50 -22.59 -38.44 32.05
N PRO A 51 -22.92 -38.55 33.34
CA PRO A 51 -22.87 -39.83 34.04
C PRO A 51 -23.98 -40.75 33.51
N PHE A 52 -23.58 -41.83 32.84
CA PHE A 52 -24.49 -42.94 32.53
C PHE A 52 -24.72 -43.75 33.80
N ASN A 53 -25.82 -43.52 34.50
CA ASN A 53 -26.24 -44.38 35.61
C ASN A 53 -26.95 -45.62 35.05
N PHE A 54 -26.21 -46.73 34.93
CA PHE A 54 -26.82 -48.06 34.77
C PHE A 54 -27.11 -48.66 36.16
N PRO A 55 -28.24 -49.36 36.36
CA PRO A 55 -28.53 -50.03 37.62
C PRO A 55 -27.80 -51.38 37.67
N TYR A 56 -26.53 -51.39 38.09
CA TYR A 56 -25.78 -52.61 38.44
C TYR A 56 -25.00 -52.39 39.77
N PRO A 57 -24.67 -53.47 40.51
CA PRO A 57 -24.03 -53.35 41.82
C PRO A 57 -22.58 -52.85 41.72
N PRO A 58 -22.03 -52.22 42.78
CA PRO A 58 -21.01 -51.18 42.71
C PRO A 58 -19.55 -51.61 42.48
N ASP A 59 -19.24 -52.83 42.03
CA ASP A 59 -17.84 -53.29 41.95
C ASP A 59 -17.42 -53.75 40.53
N GLN A 60 -17.38 -52.86 39.54
CA GLN A 60 -16.56 -53.04 38.32
C GLN A 60 -16.04 -51.71 37.75
N ASN A 61 -14.71 -51.55 37.69
CA ASN A 61 -14.05 -50.47 36.96
C ASN A 61 -14.08 -50.77 35.45
N LEU A 62 -14.98 -50.12 34.73
CA LEU A 62 -14.95 -50.09 33.26
C LEU A 62 -13.99 -48.99 32.81
N GLU A 63 -12.86 -49.35 32.20
CA GLU A 63 -12.07 -48.40 31.44
C GLU A 63 -12.81 -48.06 30.15
N THR A 64 -13.29 -46.82 30.03
CA THR A 64 -13.84 -46.30 28.77
C THR A 64 -12.69 -46.08 27.78
N PRO A 65 -12.65 -46.75 26.63
CA PRO A 65 -11.65 -46.47 25.62
C PRO A 65 -11.79 -45.02 25.14
N SER A 66 -10.68 -44.27 25.12
CA SER A 66 -10.65 -42.92 24.55
C SER A 66 -10.91 -43.01 23.05
N PRO A 67 -11.93 -42.33 22.50
CA PRO A 67 -12.18 -42.32 21.06
C PRO A 67 -10.98 -41.73 20.30
N TYR A 68 -10.64 -42.36 19.17
CA TYR A 68 -9.69 -41.80 18.21
C TYR A 68 -10.44 -40.90 17.23
N TYR A 69 -10.09 -39.61 17.21
CA TYR A 69 -10.65 -38.63 16.29
C TYR A 69 -9.65 -38.36 15.17
N PRO A 70 -9.88 -38.82 13.92
CA PRO A 70 -9.06 -38.39 12.82
C PRO A 70 -9.33 -36.90 12.56
N ASN A 71 -8.27 -36.07 12.64
CA ASN A 71 -8.35 -34.70 12.15
C ASN A 71 -8.72 -34.73 10.65
N PRO A 72 -9.57 -33.79 10.16
CA PRO A 72 -9.82 -33.69 8.74
C PRO A 72 -8.49 -33.48 7.98
N PRO A 73 -8.30 -34.07 6.79
CA PRO A 73 -7.10 -33.88 5.99
C PRO A 73 -6.86 -32.38 5.74
N PRO A 74 -5.62 -31.88 5.86
CA PRO A 74 -5.31 -30.49 5.54
C PRO A 74 -5.78 -30.13 4.13
N GLY A 75 -6.64 -29.12 4.00
CA GLY A 75 -7.10 -28.59 2.71
C GLY A 75 -8.48 -29.06 2.22
N GLN A 76 -9.23 -29.89 2.95
CA GLN A 76 -10.64 -30.16 2.62
C GLN A 76 -11.57 -29.07 3.19
N THR A 77 -12.37 -28.45 2.33
CA THR A 77 -13.34 -27.39 2.72
C THR A 77 -14.75 -27.92 2.99
N ASN A 78 -15.06 -29.13 2.52
CA ASN A 78 -16.31 -29.83 2.79
C ASN A 78 -16.02 -31.31 3.00
N GLY A 79 -16.61 -31.90 4.03
CA GLY A 79 -16.46 -33.32 4.31
C GLY A 79 -17.49 -33.84 5.29
N THR A 80 -17.71 -35.15 5.23
CA THR A 80 -18.41 -35.89 6.27
C THR A 80 -17.37 -36.68 7.03
N VAL A 81 -17.19 -36.42 8.32
CA VAL A 81 -16.40 -37.31 9.18
C VAL A 81 -17.36 -38.36 9.72
N THR A 82 -17.12 -39.60 9.36
CA THR A 82 -17.84 -40.75 9.91
C THR A 82 -17.06 -41.25 11.11
N TYR A 83 -17.70 -41.27 12.27
CA TYR A 83 -17.14 -41.83 13.50
C TYR A 83 -17.78 -43.20 13.74
N VAL A 84 -16.95 -44.18 14.07
CA VAL A 84 -17.41 -45.51 14.48
C VAL A 84 -17.09 -45.67 15.95
N TRP A 85 -18.13 -45.74 16.78
CA TRP A 85 -17.98 -46.08 18.19
C TRP A 85 -18.17 -47.59 18.35
N ASN A 86 -17.09 -48.29 18.68
CA ASN A 86 -17.13 -49.71 19.01
C ASN A 86 -17.25 -49.85 20.53
N CYS A 87 -18.43 -50.25 21.02
CA CYS A 87 -18.58 -50.66 22.41
C CYS A 87 -18.36 -52.17 22.50
N LEU A 88 -17.37 -52.59 23.29
CA LEU A 88 -17.13 -54.00 23.56
C LEU A 88 -17.88 -54.38 24.84
N PHE A 89 -18.83 -55.32 24.74
CA PHE A 89 -19.50 -55.89 25.90
C PHE A 89 -19.01 -57.31 26.12
N THR A 90 -18.35 -57.56 27.25
CA THR A 90 -17.97 -58.91 27.68
C THR A 90 -18.92 -59.35 28.80
N SER A 91 -19.71 -60.39 28.54
CA SER A 91 -20.49 -61.06 29.59
C SER A 91 -19.63 -62.16 30.23
N PRO A 92 -19.44 -62.17 31.56
CA PRO A 92 -18.66 -63.21 32.23
C PRO A 92 -19.46 -64.50 32.54
N ALA A 93 -20.73 -64.60 32.12
CA ALA A 93 -21.54 -65.78 32.40
C ALA A 93 -21.62 -66.68 31.15
N TYR A 94 -21.06 -67.89 31.26
CA TYR A 94 -21.07 -69.04 30.34
C TYR A 94 -19.76 -69.31 29.53
N PRO A 95 -19.29 -70.58 29.50
CA PRO A 95 -18.17 -70.99 28.65
C PRO A 95 -18.63 -71.07 27.19
N GLY A 96 -18.23 -70.08 26.40
CA GLY A 96 -18.60 -69.91 25.00
C GLY A 96 -18.77 -68.43 24.68
N THR A 97 -17.66 -67.68 24.62
CA THR A 97 -17.66 -66.22 24.47
C THR A 97 -18.12 -65.80 23.07
N LEU A 98 -19.35 -65.30 22.95
CA LEU A 98 -19.81 -64.56 21.77
C LEU A 98 -19.56 -63.07 22.00
N ASN A 99 -18.60 -62.50 21.26
CA ASN A 99 -18.38 -61.07 21.22
C ASN A 99 -19.44 -60.42 20.32
N TYR A 100 -20.32 -59.60 20.88
CA TYR A 100 -21.24 -58.78 20.09
C TYR A 100 -20.63 -57.39 19.89
N TYR A 101 -20.45 -57.01 18.62
CA TYR A 101 -20.05 -55.67 18.24
C TYR A 101 -21.31 -54.88 17.85
N ALA A 102 -21.75 -53.99 18.73
CA ALA A 102 -22.74 -52.98 18.36
C ALA A 102 -21.98 -51.70 18.00
N GLY A 103 -21.76 -51.48 16.71
CA GLY A 103 -21.18 -50.23 16.20
C GLY A 103 -22.27 -49.18 16.04
N ILE A 104 -22.18 -48.05 16.76
CA ILE A 104 -22.98 -46.86 16.43
C ILE A 104 -22.20 -46.07 15.38
N ILE A 105 -22.74 -45.99 14.17
CA ILE A 105 -22.18 -45.17 13.08
C ILE A 105 -22.85 -43.80 13.15
N GLY A 106 -22.10 -42.79 13.59
CA GLY A 106 -22.51 -41.39 13.52
C GLY A 106 -21.74 -40.67 12.43
N SER A 107 -22.39 -39.77 11.70
CA SER A 107 -21.72 -38.88 10.76
C SER A 107 -21.94 -37.42 11.15
N CYS A 108 -20.84 -36.65 11.24
CA CYS A 108 -20.89 -35.19 11.31
C CYS A 108 -20.57 -34.65 9.92
N SER A 109 -21.51 -33.97 9.30
CA SER A 109 -21.24 -33.12 8.13
C SER A 109 -20.80 -31.77 8.62
N TYR A 110 -19.57 -31.36 8.30
CA TYR A 110 -19.11 -30.00 8.54
C TYR A 110 -19.08 -29.26 7.21
N ASN A 111 -19.51 -27.99 7.25
CA ASN A 111 -19.36 -27.06 6.15
C ASN A 111 -18.44 -25.95 6.65
N ILE A 112 -17.13 -26.10 6.38
CA ILE A 112 -16.23 -24.97 6.55
C ILE A 112 -16.58 -24.09 5.37
N ASN A 113 -17.42 -23.06 5.60
CA ASN A 113 -17.73 -22.08 4.57
C ASN A 113 -16.41 -21.66 3.94
N SER A 114 -16.15 -22.08 2.70
CA SER A 114 -14.91 -21.74 1.99
C SER A 114 -14.69 -20.25 2.20
N PRO A 115 -13.48 -19.82 2.63
CA PRO A 115 -13.22 -18.43 2.93
C PRO A 115 -13.72 -17.62 1.74
N THR A 116 -14.63 -16.68 2.00
CA THR A 116 -15.22 -15.87 0.94
C THR A 116 -14.07 -15.09 0.30
N LEU A 117 -13.65 -15.54 -0.87
CA LEU A 117 -12.59 -14.90 -1.62
C LEU A 117 -13.17 -13.61 -2.19
N PHE A 118 -12.61 -12.48 -1.75
CA PHE A 118 -12.90 -11.17 -2.30
C PHE A 118 -11.81 -10.78 -3.30
N THR A 119 -12.17 -9.99 -4.30
CA THR A 119 -11.23 -9.37 -5.23
C THR A 119 -11.36 -7.85 -5.11
N LEU A 120 -10.23 -7.17 -5.06
CA LEU A 120 -10.16 -5.71 -5.08
C LEU A 120 -9.74 -5.24 -6.47
N ALA A 121 -10.47 -4.28 -7.02
CA ALA A 121 -10.08 -3.55 -8.22
C ALA A 121 -9.97 -2.06 -7.89
N MET A 122 -8.83 -1.45 -8.19
CA MET A 122 -8.58 -0.03 -7.95
C MET A 122 -8.55 0.74 -9.26
N THR A 123 -9.22 1.89 -9.28
CA THR A 123 -9.10 2.92 -10.30
C THR A 123 -8.66 4.24 -9.67
N VAL A 124 -7.99 5.05 -10.47
CA VAL A 124 -7.60 6.42 -10.14
C VAL A 124 -8.14 7.33 -11.23
N SER A 125 -8.64 8.51 -10.86
CA SER A 125 -9.21 9.48 -11.81
C SER A 125 -8.21 9.98 -12.85
N LYS A 126 -6.92 10.03 -12.48
CA LYS A 126 -5.80 10.37 -13.36
C LYS A 126 -4.50 9.74 -12.85
N MET A 127 -3.59 9.49 -13.79
CA MET A 127 -2.28 8.86 -13.50
C MET A 127 -1.19 9.89 -13.22
N SER A 128 -1.44 11.18 -13.43
CA SER A 128 -0.48 12.25 -13.21
C SER A 128 -1.13 13.44 -12.51
N VAL A 129 -0.42 14.00 -11.53
CA VAL A 129 -0.85 15.15 -10.73
C VAL A 129 0.31 16.06 -10.40
N TYR A 130 0.02 17.32 -10.15
CA TYR A 130 1.04 18.25 -9.73
C TYR A 130 1.52 17.97 -8.30
N PRO A 131 2.80 18.25 -7.99
CA PRO A 131 3.26 18.29 -6.61
C PRO A 131 2.47 19.31 -5.78
N ALA A 132 2.27 19.05 -4.49
CA ALA A 132 1.68 20.03 -3.59
C ALA A 132 2.50 21.33 -3.52
N LYS A 133 1.82 22.42 -3.15
CA LYS A 133 2.35 23.79 -3.10
C LYS A 133 2.81 24.32 -4.47
N THR A 134 2.32 23.73 -5.55
CA THR A 134 2.25 24.34 -6.88
C THR A 134 0.87 24.98 -7.08
N ILE A 135 0.65 25.67 -8.19
CA ILE A 135 -0.62 26.39 -8.47
C ILE A 135 -1.73 25.49 -9.01
N ASP A 136 -1.41 24.27 -9.40
CA ASP A 136 -2.27 23.38 -10.17
C ASP A 136 -2.85 22.23 -9.33
N ASP A 137 -3.69 21.42 -9.97
CA ASP A 137 -4.43 20.34 -9.34
C ASP A 137 -3.52 19.17 -8.89
N ASN A 138 -3.36 19.06 -7.58
CA ASN A 138 -2.55 18.07 -6.88
C ASN A 138 -3.36 16.89 -6.31
N LYS A 139 -4.61 16.69 -6.73
CA LYS A 139 -5.53 15.70 -6.14
C LYS A 139 -5.85 14.56 -7.09
N VAL A 140 -6.05 13.35 -6.58
CA VAL A 140 -6.54 12.18 -7.34
C VAL A 140 -7.66 11.52 -6.57
N ASP A 141 -8.82 11.36 -7.19
CA ASP A 141 -9.84 10.46 -6.65
C ASP A 141 -9.44 9.01 -6.88
N VAL A 142 -9.42 8.23 -5.80
CA VAL A 142 -9.09 6.80 -5.78
C VAL A 142 -10.37 6.04 -5.46
N THR A 143 -10.74 5.11 -6.31
CA THR A 143 -11.94 4.28 -6.11
C THR A 143 -11.56 2.81 -6.09
N VAL A 144 -12.06 2.09 -5.08
CA VAL A 144 -11.90 0.64 -4.95
C VAL A 144 -13.24 -0.03 -5.09
N ARG A 145 -13.30 -1.08 -5.91
CA ARG A 145 -14.44 -1.99 -6.00
C ARG A 145 -14.06 -3.33 -5.36
N VAL A 146 -14.99 -3.87 -4.56
CA VAL A 146 -14.89 -5.20 -3.98
C VAL A 146 -15.93 -6.12 -4.61
N THR A 147 -15.46 -7.23 -5.16
CA THR A 147 -16.33 -8.29 -5.69
C THR A 147 -16.10 -9.61 -4.97
N SER A 148 -17.11 -10.46 -4.86
CA SER A 148 -16.98 -11.84 -4.42
C SER A 148 -16.49 -12.75 -5.54
N SER A 149 -16.21 -14.01 -5.22
CA SER A 149 -15.75 -15.04 -6.17
C SER A 149 -16.69 -15.29 -7.35
N ASN A 150 -17.98 -14.98 -7.23
CA ASN A 150 -18.96 -15.05 -8.31
C ASN A 150 -19.10 -13.73 -9.11
N GLY A 151 -18.24 -12.74 -8.85
CA GLY A 151 -18.27 -11.42 -9.51
C GLY A 151 -19.31 -10.44 -8.99
N ALA A 152 -20.11 -10.80 -7.97
CA ALA A 152 -21.08 -9.88 -7.39
C ALA A 152 -20.40 -8.79 -6.56
N ASN A 153 -20.97 -7.57 -6.56
CA ASN A 153 -20.50 -6.46 -5.74
C ASN A 153 -20.74 -6.74 -4.25
N VAL A 154 -19.78 -6.38 -3.40
CA VAL A 154 -19.84 -6.64 -1.95
C VAL A 154 -19.84 -5.34 -1.16
N SER A 155 -20.95 -5.06 -0.49
CA SER A 155 -21.13 -3.89 0.38
C SER A 155 -20.62 -4.11 1.81
N GLY A 156 -20.45 -3.02 2.55
CA GLY A 156 -20.12 -3.04 3.98
C GLY A 156 -18.68 -3.45 4.30
N LYS A 157 -17.78 -3.48 3.31
CA LYS A 157 -16.37 -3.83 3.51
C LYS A 157 -15.55 -2.58 3.76
N PHE A 158 -14.80 -2.55 4.86
CA PHE A 158 -13.88 -1.47 5.16
C PHE A 158 -12.55 -1.66 4.40
N ILE A 159 -12.16 -0.63 3.67
CA ILE A 159 -10.95 -0.57 2.86
C ILE A 159 -10.03 0.48 3.48
N GLN A 160 -8.77 0.11 3.73
CA GLN A 160 -7.74 1.01 4.24
C GLN A 160 -6.77 1.40 3.12
N PHE A 161 -6.43 2.68 3.04
CA PHE A 161 -5.54 3.26 2.03
C PHE A 161 -4.22 3.72 2.65
N PHE A 162 -3.16 3.58 1.87
CA PHE A 162 -1.84 4.12 2.17
C PHE A 162 -1.11 4.46 0.87
N SER A 163 -0.13 5.36 0.98
CA SER A 163 0.77 5.73 -0.10
C SER A 163 2.20 5.51 0.35
N THR A 164 3.04 5.11 -0.60
CA THR A 164 4.49 4.99 -0.39
C THR A 164 5.21 5.61 -1.59
N PRO A 165 6.24 6.44 -1.36
CA PRO A 165 7.02 6.99 -2.47
C PRO A 165 7.89 5.88 -3.07
N GLN A 166 8.15 5.96 -4.37
CA GLN A 166 9.21 5.18 -5.00
C GLN A 166 10.52 5.95 -4.83
N GLU A 167 11.46 5.37 -4.09
CA GLU A 167 12.82 5.89 -3.93
C GLU A 167 13.51 6.04 -5.30
N PHE A 168 14.43 7.00 -5.40
CA PHE A 168 15.17 7.30 -6.65
C PHE A 168 14.26 7.61 -7.84
N SER A 169 13.16 8.32 -7.60
CA SER A 169 12.27 8.80 -8.65
C SER A 169 12.07 10.31 -8.54
N GLY A 170 11.86 10.97 -9.69
CA GLY A 170 11.60 12.40 -9.74
C GLY A 170 12.82 13.32 -9.78
N GLY A 171 14.01 12.77 -10.01
CA GLY A 171 15.27 13.54 -10.10
C GLY A 171 16.05 13.64 -8.79
N HIS A 172 15.64 12.92 -7.75
CA HIS A 172 16.37 12.79 -6.50
C HIS A 172 17.16 11.48 -6.48
N ASP A 173 18.48 11.55 -6.64
CA ASP A 173 19.39 10.39 -6.60
C ASP A 173 19.83 10.07 -5.16
N HIS A 174 18.86 10.10 -4.24
CA HIS A 174 19.07 9.81 -2.83
C HIS A 174 17.80 9.22 -2.20
N SER A 175 17.97 8.67 -1.01
CA SER A 175 16.90 8.05 -0.21
C SER A 175 16.93 8.56 1.22
N GLY A 176 15.85 8.34 1.98
CA GLY A 176 15.84 8.69 3.40
C GLY A 176 14.50 9.15 3.93
N GLY A 177 13.42 8.43 3.61
CA GLY A 177 12.09 8.77 4.08
C GLY A 177 11.52 9.96 3.32
N ARG A 178 11.55 9.87 1.99
CA ARG A 178 10.91 10.84 1.11
C ARG A 178 9.46 11.10 1.57
N PRO A 179 9.03 12.36 1.70
CA PRO A 179 7.64 12.68 1.98
C PRO A 179 6.69 12.05 0.94
N THR A 180 5.59 11.47 1.41
CA THR A 180 4.49 10.96 0.56
C THR A 180 3.27 11.84 0.72
N GLY A 181 2.36 11.76 -0.25
CA GLY A 181 1.06 12.40 -0.15
C GLY A 181 0.20 11.83 0.98
N ASN A 182 -1.00 12.38 1.11
CA ASN A 182 -1.94 12.01 2.15
C ASN A 182 -3.34 11.87 1.57
N PHE A 183 -4.19 11.09 2.25
CA PHE A 183 -5.61 10.97 1.90
C PHE A 183 -6.43 11.92 2.77
N ASP A 184 -7.60 12.34 2.28
CA ASP A 184 -8.63 12.96 3.13
C ASP A 184 -9.10 12.02 4.25
N TYR A 185 -9.20 10.72 3.93
CA TYR A 185 -9.50 9.65 4.87
C TYR A 185 -8.57 8.45 4.62
N SER A 186 -8.04 7.85 5.69
CA SER A 186 -7.22 6.63 5.58
C SER A 186 -8.03 5.37 5.24
N GLY A 187 -9.35 5.48 5.08
CA GLY A 187 -10.22 4.35 4.77
C GLY A 187 -11.65 4.75 4.44
N CYS A 188 -12.37 3.85 3.76
CA CYS A 188 -13.79 3.97 3.45
C CYS A 188 -14.49 2.61 3.51
N THR A 189 -15.83 2.62 3.66
CA THR A 189 -16.66 1.41 3.62
C THR A 189 -17.38 1.30 2.29
N THR A 190 -17.39 0.11 1.67
CA THR A 190 -18.07 -0.10 0.39
C THR A 190 -19.58 0.10 0.49
N GLY A 191 -20.13 0.85 -0.47
CA GLY A 191 -21.56 1.06 -0.64
C GLY A 191 -22.28 -0.16 -1.23
N SER A 192 -23.56 0.00 -1.54
CA SER A 192 -24.41 -1.06 -2.14
C SER A 192 -23.93 -1.52 -3.52
N ASP A 193 -23.19 -0.67 -4.23
CA ASP A 193 -22.56 -0.96 -5.51
C ASP A 193 -21.19 -1.64 -5.37
N GLY A 194 -20.76 -1.94 -4.14
CA GLY A 194 -19.48 -2.55 -3.82
C GLY A 194 -18.29 -1.62 -3.99
N THR A 195 -18.49 -0.30 -4.11
CA THR A 195 -17.39 0.67 -4.26
C THR A 195 -17.22 1.55 -3.04
N CYS A 196 -16.00 2.04 -2.82
CA CYS A 196 -15.74 3.17 -1.94
C CYS A 196 -14.61 4.04 -2.51
N SER A 197 -14.67 5.34 -2.25
CA SER A 197 -13.75 6.32 -2.82
C SER A 197 -13.17 7.24 -1.75
N VAL A 198 -11.92 7.66 -1.95
CA VAL A 198 -11.20 8.66 -1.15
C VAL A 198 -10.45 9.60 -2.09
N THR A 199 -10.12 10.80 -1.61
CA THR A 199 -9.28 11.74 -2.37
C THR A 199 -7.86 11.71 -1.82
N TYR A 200 -6.91 11.43 -2.71
CA TYR A 200 -5.48 11.50 -2.46
C TYR A 200 -4.94 12.90 -2.82
N PHE A 201 -4.04 13.44 -2.00
CA PHE A 201 -3.33 14.71 -2.20
C PHE A 201 -1.84 14.40 -2.35
N ALA A 202 -1.23 14.79 -3.47
CA ALA A 202 0.18 14.52 -3.75
C ALA A 202 1.13 15.19 -2.74
N SER A 203 2.31 14.59 -2.53
CA SER A 203 3.38 15.24 -1.78
C SER A 203 3.91 16.48 -2.50
N GLU A 204 4.71 17.29 -1.79
CA GLU A 204 5.41 18.41 -2.42
C GLU A 204 6.62 18.00 -3.27
N ILE A 205 6.94 16.69 -3.34
CA ILE A 205 8.12 16.11 -4.00
C ILE A 205 7.69 15.41 -5.31
N GLY A 206 8.28 15.79 -6.44
CA GLY A 206 8.02 15.13 -7.72
C GLY A 206 8.56 13.69 -7.76
N GLY A 207 7.93 12.79 -8.51
CA GLY A 207 8.32 11.37 -8.61
C GLY A 207 7.12 10.43 -8.66
N ILE A 208 7.38 9.14 -8.46
CA ILE A 208 6.33 8.11 -8.48
C ILE A 208 5.88 7.85 -7.05
N GLU A 209 4.56 7.81 -6.84
CA GLU A 209 3.95 7.35 -5.58
C GLU A 209 3.04 6.15 -5.84
N LYS A 210 3.18 5.11 -5.02
CA LYS A 210 2.36 3.90 -5.07
C LYS A 210 1.22 4.03 -4.07
N ILE A 211 -0.01 4.13 -4.58
CA ILE A 211 -1.25 4.07 -3.81
C ILE A 211 -1.63 2.60 -3.65
N THR A 212 -1.93 2.19 -2.42
CA THR A 212 -2.36 0.83 -2.10
C THR A 212 -3.62 0.87 -1.26
N ALA A 213 -4.54 -0.03 -1.58
CA ALA A 213 -5.75 -0.29 -0.81
C ALA A 213 -5.71 -1.72 -0.27
N THR A 214 -6.11 -1.90 0.98
CA THR A 214 -6.15 -3.19 1.67
C THR A 214 -7.54 -3.47 2.20
N LEU A 215 -7.97 -4.72 2.05
CA LEU A 215 -9.13 -5.28 2.72
C LEU A 215 -8.64 -6.36 3.69
N ALA A 216 -8.95 -6.18 4.97
CA ALA A 216 -8.64 -7.18 5.99
C ALA A 216 -9.37 -8.51 5.70
N GLY A 217 -8.68 -9.62 5.91
CA GLY A 217 -9.19 -10.96 5.64
C GLY A 217 -8.10 -12.01 5.87
N ASN A 218 -8.43 -13.28 5.63
CA ASN A 218 -7.47 -14.37 5.65
C ASN A 218 -7.57 -15.17 4.33
N PRO A 219 -6.73 -14.89 3.31
CA PRO A 219 -5.64 -13.91 3.32
C PRO A 219 -6.13 -12.46 3.11
N PRO A 220 -5.37 -11.43 3.57
CA PRO A 220 -5.64 -10.04 3.23
C PRO A 220 -5.62 -9.82 1.71
N GLN A 221 -6.53 -8.99 1.21
CA GLN A 221 -6.58 -8.64 -0.20
C GLN A 221 -6.01 -7.24 -0.41
N GLN A 222 -5.31 -7.04 -1.53
CA GLN A 222 -4.68 -5.75 -1.86
C GLN A 222 -4.88 -5.39 -3.33
N ALA A 223 -4.99 -4.10 -3.60
CA ALA A 223 -4.88 -3.52 -4.94
C ALA A 223 -3.97 -2.30 -4.89
N SER A 224 -3.19 -2.05 -5.94
CA SER A 224 -2.30 -0.90 -5.99
C SER A 224 -2.24 -0.25 -7.37
N LYS A 225 -1.99 1.06 -7.39
CA LYS A 225 -1.72 1.86 -8.59
C LYS A 225 -0.56 2.81 -8.32
N ASN A 226 0.30 2.98 -9.33
CA ASN A 226 1.30 4.03 -9.32
C ASN A 226 0.68 5.31 -9.90
N ILE A 227 1.03 6.45 -9.33
CA ILE A 227 0.73 7.77 -9.88
C ILE A 227 2.05 8.53 -10.05
N ASN A 228 2.10 9.40 -11.06
CA ASN A 228 3.22 10.29 -11.29
C ASN A 228 2.89 11.67 -10.70
N VAL A 229 3.59 12.03 -9.63
CA VAL A 229 3.61 13.39 -9.10
C VAL A 229 4.59 14.18 -9.96
N GLN A 230 4.09 14.95 -10.92
CA GLN A 230 4.92 15.65 -11.88
C GLN A 230 4.31 16.97 -12.37
N VAL A 231 5.18 17.93 -12.71
CA VAL A 231 4.81 19.08 -13.52
C VAL A 231 4.91 18.65 -14.99
N PRO A 232 3.83 18.73 -15.78
CA PRO A 232 3.85 18.35 -17.18
C PRO A 232 4.68 19.33 -18.01
N SER A 233 5.17 18.86 -19.16
CA SER A 233 5.87 19.68 -20.16
C SER A 233 7.18 20.31 -19.71
N LEU A 234 7.77 19.82 -18.62
CA LEU A 234 9.16 20.11 -18.31
C LEU A 234 10.06 19.47 -19.37
N VAL A 235 11.01 20.27 -19.85
CA VAL A 235 12.01 19.88 -20.84
C VAL A 235 13.38 20.00 -20.21
N ASP A 236 14.27 19.07 -20.55
CA ASP A 236 15.66 19.16 -20.13
C ASP A 236 16.30 20.35 -20.84
N PHE A 237 16.71 21.34 -20.06
CA PHE A 237 17.37 22.52 -20.61
C PHE A 237 18.76 22.16 -21.13
N GLU A 238 19.40 21.09 -20.68
CA GLU A 238 20.67 20.64 -21.23
C GLU A 238 20.52 20.21 -22.69
N ASP A 239 19.47 19.47 -23.03
CA ASP A 239 19.15 19.05 -24.40
C ASP A 239 18.89 20.25 -25.32
N LEU A 240 18.22 21.28 -24.80
CA LEU A 240 17.91 22.51 -25.55
C LEU A 240 19.12 23.44 -25.67
N ALA A 241 19.89 23.57 -24.59
CA ALA A 241 21.05 24.43 -24.55
C ALA A 241 22.18 23.85 -25.40
N GLY A 242 22.36 22.52 -25.43
CA GLY A 242 23.26 21.78 -26.30
C GLY A 242 24.55 22.53 -26.67
N VAL A 243 24.59 23.07 -27.89
CA VAL A 243 25.74 23.80 -28.47
C VAL A 243 26.08 25.14 -27.81
N LEU A 244 25.14 25.72 -27.05
CA LEU A 244 25.32 26.98 -26.32
C LEU A 244 26.03 26.77 -24.98
N ASN A 245 25.96 25.55 -24.42
CA ASN A 245 26.65 25.21 -23.18
C ASN A 245 28.16 25.25 -23.39
N GLY A 246 28.87 25.94 -22.49
CA GLY A 246 30.30 26.23 -22.60
C GLY A 246 30.64 27.47 -23.45
N THR A 247 29.70 28.00 -24.25
CA THR A 247 29.93 29.21 -25.07
C THR A 247 29.18 30.42 -24.53
N LEU A 248 27.84 30.38 -24.55
CA LEU A 248 27.00 31.48 -24.08
C LEU A 248 26.57 31.32 -22.62
N LEU A 249 26.42 30.07 -22.18
CA LEU A 249 25.98 29.73 -20.85
C LEU A 249 26.75 28.53 -20.32
N ARG A 250 26.62 28.28 -19.02
CA ARG A 250 27.07 27.05 -18.36
C ARG A 250 25.94 26.53 -17.49
N LEU A 251 25.71 25.22 -17.51
CA LEU A 251 24.94 24.59 -16.46
C LEU A 251 25.88 24.32 -15.29
N THR A 252 25.45 24.72 -14.10
CA THR A 252 26.24 24.65 -12.88
C THR A 252 25.43 23.97 -11.77
N GLY A 253 26.11 23.66 -10.66
CA GLY A 253 25.54 23.13 -9.43
C GLY A 253 24.98 21.70 -9.48
N GLN A 254 25.22 20.94 -10.56
CA GLN A 254 24.99 19.49 -10.52
C GLN A 254 25.79 18.84 -9.39
N THR A 255 25.16 17.89 -8.70
CA THR A 255 25.79 17.10 -7.64
C THR A 255 25.55 15.62 -7.88
N SER A 256 26.24 14.73 -7.17
CA SER A 256 25.95 13.29 -7.26
C SER A 256 24.54 12.91 -6.82
N SER A 257 23.90 13.75 -6.00
CA SER A 257 22.54 13.54 -5.49
C SER A 257 21.45 14.14 -6.38
N HIS A 258 21.87 15.03 -7.29
CA HIS A 258 21.01 15.70 -8.27
C HIS A 258 21.83 15.80 -9.56
N ALA A 259 22.02 14.65 -10.22
CA ALA A 259 22.82 14.60 -11.45
C ALA A 259 22.15 15.35 -12.60
N THR A 260 20.83 15.52 -12.50
CA THR A 260 20.00 16.32 -13.39
C THR A 260 19.19 17.31 -12.54
N GLY A 261 19.08 18.56 -12.99
CA GLY A 261 18.40 19.61 -12.23
C GLY A 261 18.11 20.89 -13.02
N HIS A 262 18.17 20.78 -14.36
CA HIS A 262 18.05 21.90 -15.27
C HIS A 262 16.77 21.78 -16.09
N PHE A 263 15.63 21.47 -15.47
CA PHE A 263 14.36 21.38 -16.19
C PHE A 263 13.59 22.70 -16.15
N LEU A 264 13.06 23.10 -17.29
CA LEU A 264 12.25 24.31 -17.47
C LEU A 264 11.00 23.99 -18.29
N ASN A 265 10.02 24.89 -18.29
CA ASN A 265 9.02 24.86 -19.36
C ASN A 265 9.66 25.33 -20.67
N SER A 266 9.16 24.84 -21.81
CA SER A 266 9.70 25.18 -23.13
C SER A 266 9.82 26.68 -23.39
N ASP A 267 8.82 27.45 -22.95
CA ASP A 267 8.77 28.90 -23.14
C ASP A 267 9.87 29.58 -22.31
N ASN A 268 10.05 29.14 -21.06
CA ASN A 268 11.07 29.65 -20.15
C ASN A 268 12.49 29.32 -20.58
N SER A 269 12.70 28.18 -21.26
CA SER A 269 14.00 27.87 -21.86
C SER A 269 14.45 28.93 -22.85
N ALA A 270 13.53 29.48 -23.66
CA ALA A 270 13.86 30.55 -24.60
C ALA A 270 14.26 31.85 -23.87
N ASP A 271 13.56 32.17 -22.78
CA ASP A 271 13.86 33.33 -21.94
C ASP A 271 15.22 33.23 -21.25
N VAL A 272 15.56 32.06 -20.68
CA VAL A 272 16.90 31.81 -20.09
C VAL A 272 18.02 31.96 -21.13
N ILE A 273 17.82 31.44 -22.35
CA ILE A 273 18.77 31.65 -23.46
C ILE A 273 18.88 33.14 -23.81
N GLY A 274 17.77 33.88 -23.76
CA GLY A 274 17.75 35.33 -23.95
C GLY A 274 18.57 36.09 -22.90
N ILE A 275 18.44 35.72 -21.62
CA ILE A 275 19.26 36.25 -20.51
C ILE A 275 20.74 36.00 -20.78
N ALA A 276 21.10 34.78 -21.18
CA ALA A 276 22.48 34.42 -21.47
C ALA A 276 23.06 35.26 -22.63
N LYS A 277 22.30 35.42 -23.71
CA LYS A 277 22.67 36.26 -24.87
C LYS A 277 22.89 37.71 -24.47
N ASP A 278 22.01 38.27 -23.65
CA ASP A 278 22.12 39.67 -23.21
C ASP A 278 23.37 39.92 -22.36
N ILE A 279 23.69 38.98 -21.47
CA ILE A 279 24.93 39.02 -20.69
C ILE A 279 26.14 38.86 -21.61
N TYR A 280 26.12 37.88 -22.51
CA TYR A 280 27.23 37.62 -23.42
C TYR A 280 27.53 38.80 -24.33
N VAL A 281 26.52 39.38 -24.99
CA VAL A 281 26.69 40.54 -25.88
C VAL A 281 27.34 41.71 -25.14
N ARG A 282 26.93 41.96 -23.89
CA ARG A 282 27.40 43.11 -23.12
C ARG A 282 28.77 42.91 -22.49
N TYR A 283 29.07 41.69 -22.03
CA TYR A 283 30.25 41.44 -21.20
C TYR A 283 31.26 40.48 -21.82
N GLN A 284 30.94 39.89 -22.98
CA GLN A 284 31.73 38.83 -23.60
C GLN A 284 32.07 37.76 -22.55
N ALA A 285 31.03 37.25 -21.88
CA ALA A 285 31.16 36.32 -20.79
C ALA A 285 30.00 35.31 -20.76
N SER A 286 30.33 34.06 -20.43
CA SER A 286 29.38 32.95 -20.27
C SER A 286 28.87 32.87 -18.83
N VAL A 287 27.56 33.02 -18.66
CA VAL A 287 26.90 33.01 -17.33
C VAL A 287 26.55 31.59 -16.92
N GLY A 288 26.74 31.26 -15.64
CA GLY A 288 26.27 30.00 -15.09
C GLY A 288 24.81 30.09 -14.68
N PHE A 289 24.03 29.06 -15.00
CA PHE A 289 22.69 28.84 -14.48
C PHE A 289 22.70 27.59 -13.61
N ASN A 290 22.08 27.68 -12.45
CA ASN A 290 21.95 26.60 -11.48
C ASN A 290 20.48 26.47 -11.06
N ASP A 291 20.18 25.38 -10.35
CA ASP A 291 18.96 25.14 -9.58
C ASP A 291 17.76 25.57 -10.42
N MET A 292 17.37 24.75 -11.40
CA MET A 292 16.07 24.90 -12.04
C MET A 292 15.15 23.82 -11.47
N SER A 293 14.11 23.41 -12.21
CA SER A 293 13.29 22.29 -11.79
C SER A 293 14.04 20.97 -11.90
N LEU A 294 13.66 20.00 -11.07
CA LEU A 294 13.93 18.59 -11.34
C LEU A 294 13.03 18.07 -12.47
N LEU A 295 13.33 16.89 -13.02
CA LEU A 295 12.61 16.26 -14.14
C LEU A 295 11.09 16.21 -13.92
N ASN A 296 10.65 15.91 -12.70
CA ASN A 296 9.23 15.87 -12.35
C ASN A 296 8.77 17.13 -11.59
N GLY A 297 9.66 18.10 -11.38
CA GLY A 297 9.43 19.26 -10.53
C GLY A 297 9.19 18.92 -9.07
N GLY A 298 8.46 19.79 -8.39
CA GLY A 298 8.29 19.72 -6.93
C GLY A 298 9.47 20.33 -6.18
N LEU A 299 9.55 20.11 -4.87
CA LEU A 299 10.59 20.71 -4.04
C LEU A 299 11.97 20.19 -4.45
N PHE A 300 12.83 21.10 -4.88
CA PHE A 300 14.25 20.85 -4.99
C PHE A 300 14.86 20.86 -3.58
N ASP A 301 15.38 19.73 -3.12
CA ASP A 301 16.17 19.67 -1.89
C ASP A 301 17.65 19.64 -2.25
N ILE A 302 18.51 20.31 -1.48
CA ILE A 302 19.95 20.31 -1.75
C ILE A 302 20.61 19.04 -1.18
N GLY A 303 19.98 18.39 -0.21
CA GLY A 303 20.54 17.29 0.56
C GLY A 303 21.81 17.67 1.36
N PRO A 304 22.32 16.78 2.21
CA PRO A 304 23.66 16.89 2.79
C PRO A 304 24.76 16.85 1.71
N PRO A 305 25.94 17.45 1.96
CA PRO A 305 26.36 18.06 3.22
C PRO A 305 25.91 19.52 3.41
N ILE A 306 25.33 20.14 2.38
CA ILE A 306 25.03 21.58 2.37
C ILE A 306 23.68 21.87 3.03
N GLY A 307 22.75 20.91 3.01
CA GLY A 307 21.44 20.99 3.65
C GLY A 307 21.03 19.70 4.34
N THR A 308 19.71 19.56 4.53
CA THR A 308 19.08 18.34 5.03
C THR A 308 18.13 17.82 3.97
N PHE A 309 18.10 16.50 3.76
CA PHE A 309 17.18 15.88 2.82
C PHE A 309 15.73 16.33 3.09
N TRP A 310 14.99 16.53 2.00
CA TRP A 310 13.56 16.85 2.02
C TRP A 310 13.19 18.14 2.76
N ARG A 311 14.12 19.11 2.86
CA ARG A 311 13.84 20.44 3.40
C ARG A 311 14.16 21.55 2.41
N ARG A 312 13.44 22.67 2.56
CA ARG A 312 13.69 23.93 1.85
C ARG A 312 15.12 24.40 2.14
N PRO A 313 15.82 24.89 1.11
CA PRO A 313 15.61 26.31 0.78
C PRO A 313 14.93 26.58 -0.58
N HIS A 314 15.05 25.71 -1.58
CA HIS A 314 14.62 25.97 -2.97
C HIS A 314 13.13 25.69 -3.21
N GLY A 315 12.27 26.39 -2.46
CA GLY A 315 10.82 26.23 -2.55
C GLY A 315 10.18 26.75 -3.83
N LEU A 316 10.92 27.47 -4.68
CA LEU A 316 10.41 28.16 -5.88
C LEU A 316 10.63 27.36 -7.17
N HIS A 317 11.69 26.56 -7.24
CA HIS A 317 12.11 25.79 -8.42
C HIS A 317 11.23 24.57 -8.74
N ARG A 318 9.93 24.68 -8.48
CA ARG A 318 9.00 23.55 -8.53
C ARG A 318 8.46 23.24 -9.91
N VAL A 319 8.33 24.27 -10.75
CA VAL A 319 7.45 24.25 -11.92
C VAL A 319 8.16 24.69 -13.20
N GLY A 320 9.50 24.70 -13.21
CA GLY A 320 10.29 25.09 -14.38
C GLY A 320 10.16 26.57 -14.75
N LYS A 321 9.89 27.44 -13.76
CA LYS A 321 9.80 28.91 -13.88
C LYS A 321 10.93 29.65 -13.18
N SER A 322 11.76 28.95 -12.42
CA SER A 322 12.79 29.54 -11.60
C SER A 322 14.17 29.10 -12.08
N VAL A 323 15.14 30.01 -11.99
CA VAL A 323 16.54 29.72 -12.26
C VAL A 323 17.45 30.57 -11.39
N ASP A 324 18.47 29.94 -10.82
CA ASP A 324 19.55 30.65 -10.15
C ASP A 324 20.65 31.05 -11.14
N ILE A 325 21.18 32.27 -10.97
CA ILE A 325 22.16 32.86 -11.88
C ILE A 325 23.45 33.15 -11.13
N ASP A 326 24.57 32.63 -11.65
CA ASP A 326 25.90 32.87 -11.11
C ASP A 326 26.22 34.38 -11.09
N HIS A 327 26.73 34.87 -9.95
CA HIS A 327 27.22 36.24 -9.84
C HIS A 327 28.54 36.50 -10.59
N CYS A 328 29.19 35.45 -11.08
CA CYS A 328 30.47 35.48 -11.78
C CYS A 328 30.31 34.74 -13.12
N ALA A 329 30.39 35.47 -14.23
CA ALA A 329 30.39 34.89 -15.57
C ALA A 329 31.83 34.66 -16.05
N ILE A 330 32.11 33.57 -16.75
CA ILE A 330 33.46 33.29 -17.30
C ILE A 330 33.69 34.21 -18.50
N SER A 331 34.70 35.06 -18.45
CA SER A 331 35.07 35.91 -19.57
C SER A 331 35.62 35.06 -20.72
N VAL A 332 35.13 35.30 -21.94
CA VAL A 332 35.71 34.69 -23.15
C VAL A 332 36.85 35.52 -23.74
N VAL A 333 37.10 36.71 -23.19
CA VAL A 333 38.24 37.56 -23.54
C VAL A 333 39.27 37.50 -22.42
N THR A 334 40.50 37.11 -22.74
CA THR A 334 41.61 36.90 -21.79
C THR A 334 42.13 38.19 -21.15
N GLU A 335 41.43 39.30 -21.29
CA GLU A 335 41.88 40.57 -20.73
C GLU A 335 41.64 40.57 -19.22
N ASN A 336 42.75 40.78 -18.47
CA ASN A 336 42.90 40.87 -17.01
C ASN A 336 42.04 41.98 -16.38
N THR A 337 40.74 42.01 -16.65
CA THR A 337 39.80 42.93 -16.04
C THR A 337 39.24 42.28 -14.78
N ASN A 338 40.14 42.00 -13.82
CA ASN A 338 39.78 41.94 -12.41
C ASN A 338 39.30 43.35 -12.00
N GLN A 339 38.10 43.74 -12.44
CA GLN A 339 37.39 44.88 -11.89
C GLN A 339 36.97 44.49 -10.47
N LYS A 340 37.87 44.69 -9.49
CA LYS A 340 37.60 44.76 -8.04
C LYS A 340 36.38 43.94 -7.56
N GLY A 341 36.52 42.62 -7.41
CA GLY A 341 35.43 41.79 -6.88
C GLY A 341 35.83 40.39 -6.46
N ASP A 342 34.92 39.72 -5.75
CA ASP A 342 35.07 38.37 -5.16
C ASP A 342 35.02 37.23 -6.19
N CYS A 343 35.15 37.55 -7.48
CA CYS A 343 35.17 36.56 -8.56
C CYS A 343 36.61 36.11 -8.85
N PRO A 344 36.84 34.83 -9.21
CA PRO A 344 38.17 34.36 -9.63
C PRO A 344 38.71 35.09 -10.87
N VAL A 345 40.03 35.01 -11.08
CA VAL A 345 40.67 35.51 -12.31
C VAL A 345 40.03 34.84 -13.53
N GLY A 346 39.74 35.63 -14.57
CA GLY A 346 39.06 35.16 -15.79
C GLY A 346 37.53 35.22 -15.71
N TYR A 347 36.96 35.80 -14.64
CA TYR A 347 35.52 36.01 -14.50
C TYR A 347 35.14 37.49 -14.49
N VAL A 348 33.95 37.80 -15.01
CA VAL A 348 33.30 39.10 -14.93
C VAL A 348 32.24 39.07 -13.83
N LYS A 349 32.35 39.98 -12.85
CA LYS A 349 31.33 40.15 -11.79
C LYS A 349 30.04 40.77 -12.37
N LEU A 350 28.94 40.05 -12.24
CA LEU A 350 27.61 40.50 -12.59
C LEU A 350 26.92 41.04 -11.33
N SER A 351 26.67 42.35 -11.28
CA SER A 351 25.88 42.93 -10.18
C SER A 351 24.43 42.47 -10.25
N LYS A 352 23.75 42.32 -9.10
CA LYS A 352 22.32 42.00 -9.02
C LYS A 352 21.44 42.85 -9.95
N ILE A 353 21.70 44.16 -10.06
CA ILE A 353 20.97 45.07 -10.97
C ILE A 353 21.13 44.68 -12.44
N LYS A 354 22.32 44.27 -12.86
CA LYS A 354 22.60 43.85 -14.24
C LYS A 354 21.83 42.59 -14.60
N ILE A 355 21.82 41.61 -13.70
CA ILE A 355 21.05 40.37 -13.86
C ILE A 355 19.55 40.67 -13.81
N ALA A 356 19.11 41.56 -12.91
CA ALA A 356 17.71 42.00 -12.85
C ALA A 356 17.21 42.56 -14.18
N ASN A 357 18.00 43.44 -14.80
CA ASN A 357 17.65 44.04 -16.08
C ASN A 357 17.59 42.99 -17.21
N ALA A 358 18.48 42.00 -17.21
CA ALA A 358 18.44 40.90 -18.18
C ALA A 358 17.22 40.00 -17.95
N CYS A 359 16.95 39.62 -16.71
CA CYS A 359 15.77 38.85 -16.31
C CYS A 359 14.47 39.56 -16.71
N GLN A 360 14.33 40.85 -16.38
CA GLN A 360 13.16 41.66 -16.76
C GLN A 360 12.97 41.81 -18.28
N LYS A 361 14.06 41.93 -19.03
CA LYS A 361 14.00 42.01 -20.49
C LYS A 361 13.52 40.71 -21.13
N ASN A 362 13.78 39.57 -20.49
CA ASN A 362 13.41 38.24 -20.95
C ASN A 362 12.30 37.66 -20.07
N ASN A 363 11.24 38.44 -19.88
CA ASN A 363 9.98 38.00 -19.28
C ASN A 363 10.08 37.39 -17.86
N GLY A 364 10.95 37.94 -17.02
CA GLY A 364 11.07 37.53 -15.62
C GLY A 364 11.24 38.68 -14.63
N TYR A 365 11.44 38.34 -13.37
CA TYR A 365 11.76 39.27 -12.28
C TYR A 365 12.68 38.60 -11.24
N LEU A 366 13.44 39.40 -10.49
CA LEU A 366 14.27 38.83 -9.43
C LEU A 366 13.47 38.58 -8.17
N ILE A 367 13.73 37.44 -7.54
CA ILE A 367 13.29 37.15 -6.19
C ILE A 367 14.42 37.53 -5.22
N ASN A 368 14.04 38.13 -4.09
CA ASN A 368 15.00 38.58 -3.10
C ASN A 368 15.38 37.45 -2.14
N GLU A 369 16.33 36.63 -2.55
CA GLU A 369 16.89 35.54 -1.75
C GLU A 369 18.44 35.54 -1.79
N GLY A 370 19.05 34.50 -1.23
CA GLY A 370 20.50 34.38 -1.11
C GLY A 370 21.19 34.32 -2.49
N PRO A 371 20.81 33.36 -3.35
CA PRO A 371 21.19 33.36 -4.76
C PRO A 371 20.56 34.51 -5.55
N ILE A 372 21.08 34.76 -6.76
CA ILE A 372 20.45 35.69 -7.71
C ILE A 372 19.41 34.91 -8.51
N HIS A 373 18.22 34.78 -7.93
CA HIS A 373 17.08 34.05 -8.49
C HIS A 373 16.31 34.90 -9.51
N CYS A 374 16.08 34.36 -10.71
CA CYS A 374 15.15 34.90 -11.70
C CYS A 374 13.90 34.00 -11.81
N GLU A 375 12.73 34.60 -11.62
CA GLU A 375 11.43 33.96 -11.80
C GLU A 375 10.80 34.43 -13.12
N LEU A 376 10.44 33.49 -13.97
CA LEU A 376 9.88 33.69 -15.31
C LEU A 376 8.35 33.55 -15.28
N PHE A 377 7.64 34.27 -16.15
CA PHE A 377 6.18 34.34 -16.10
C PHE A 377 5.44 33.14 -16.69
#